data_AF-A0A957X6N4-F1
#
_entry.id   AF-A0A957X6N4-F1
#
_cell.length_a   1.000
_cell.length_b   1.000
_cell.length_c   1.000
_cell.angle_alpha   90.00
_cell.angle_beta   90.00
_cell.angle_gamma   90.00
#
_symmetry.space_group_name_H-M   'P 1'
#
loop_
_entity.id
_entity.type
_entity.pdbx_description
1 polymer ?
#
loop_
_entity_poly.entity_id
_entity_poly.type
_entity_poly.pdbx_seq_one_letter_code
_entity_poly.pdbx_strand_id
1 'polypeptide(L)'
;LEAMACGTPVVAANRSALPEVVGSAGLLVDPFDVEAIAAAIDTVLHDSRLHQSLVQAGLAQGAQFSWTKMAGELVQIYQKLLTEDKVVTE
;
A
#
# COMPACT_ATOMS: atom_id res chain seq x y z
N LEU A 1 -4.31 2.79 2.08
CA LEU A 1 -3.12 3.66 2.14
C LEU A 1 -3.21 4.67 3.28
N GLU A 2 -4.26 5.49 3.32
CA GLU A 2 -4.44 6.54 4.35
C GLU A 2 -4.43 5.97 5.77
N ALA A 3 -5.17 4.88 6.03
CA ALA A 3 -5.14 4.19 7.32
C ALA A 3 -3.71 3.80 7.76
N MET A 4 -2.91 3.25 6.84
CA MET A 4 -1.52 2.90 7.11
C MET A 4 -0.66 4.13 7.41
N ALA A 5 -0.84 5.22 6.65
CA ALA A 5 -0.13 6.49 6.87
C ALA A 5 -0.52 7.17 8.20
N CYS A 6 -1.73 6.93 8.70
CA CYS A 6 -2.18 7.38 10.01
C CYS A 6 -1.72 6.49 11.17
N GLY A 7 -1.03 5.38 10.89
CA GLY A 7 -0.64 4.41 11.92
C GLY A 7 -1.81 3.59 12.46
N THR A 8 -2.84 3.34 11.63
CA THR A 8 -3.96 2.46 11.96
C THR A 8 -3.74 1.09 11.32
N PRO A 9 -3.77 -0.02 12.08
CA PRO A 9 -3.70 -1.36 11.51
C PRO A 9 -4.80 -1.60 10.48
N VAL A 10 -4.48 -2.35 9.42
CA VAL A 10 -5.41 -2.62 8.31
C VAL A 10 -5.74 -4.11 8.25
N VAL A 11 -7.03 -4.42 8.27
CA VAL A 11 -7.60 -5.68 7.77
C VAL A 11 -8.26 -5.37 6.43
N ALA A 12 -7.86 -6.08 5.37
CA ALA A 12 -8.33 -5.81 4.02
C ALA A 12 -8.62 -7.11 3.25
N ALA A 13 -9.37 -6.98 2.16
CA ALA A 13 -9.66 -8.11 1.29
C ALA A 13 -8.40 -8.57 0.52
N ASN A 14 -8.22 -9.89 0.37
CA ASN A 14 -7.15 -10.49 -0.42
C ASN A 14 -7.48 -10.52 -1.93
N ARG A 15 -7.90 -9.39 -2.51
CA ARG A 15 -8.32 -9.31 -3.93
C ARG A 15 -7.96 -7.95 -4.54
N SER A 16 -7.91 -7.90 -5.87
CA SER A 16 -7.60 -6.68 -6.64
C SER A 16 -6.23 -6.10 -6.25
N ALA A 17 -6.09 -4.78 -6.21
CA ALA A 17 -4.84 -4.09 -5.85
C ALA A 17 -4.52 -4.11 -4.34
N LEU A 18 -5.41 -4.63 -3.48
CA LEU A 18 -5.21 -4.57 -2.02
C LEU A 18 -4.02 -5.39 -1.53
N PRO A 19 -3.76 -6.63 -2.01
CA PRO A 19 -2.57 -7.37 -1.62
C PRO A 19 -1.27 -6.65 -2.00
N GLU A 20 -1.26 -5.97 -3.14
CA GLU A 20 -0.10 -5.20 -3.61
C GLU A 20 0.13 -3.94 -2.76
N VAL A 21 -0.94 -3.20 -2.46
CA VAL A 21 -0.85 -1.96 -1.66
C VAL A 21 -0.53 -2.25 -0.19
N VAL A 22 -1.19 -3.25 0.40
CA VAL A 22 -1.03 -3.60 1.82
C VAL A 22 0.27 -4.36 2.05
N GLY A 23 0.69 -5.22 1.12
CA GLY A 23 1.86 -6.06 1.29
C GLY A 23 1.81 -6.86 2.59
N SER A 24 2.88 -6.83 3.37
CA SER A 24 2.98 -7.47 4.70
C SER A 24 2.55 -6.56 5.86
N ALA A 25 1.98 -5.38 5.59
CA ALA A 25 1.68 -4.37 6.61
C ALA A 25 0.24 -4.42 7.15
N GLY A 26 -0.53 -5.44 6.75
CA GLY A 26 -1.90 -5.66 7.18
C GLY A 26 -2.29 -7.13 7.08
N LEU A 27 -3.46 -7.46 7.61
CA LEU A 27 -4.04 -8.79 7.48
C LEU A 27 -4.93 -8.84 6.25
N LEU A 28 -4.68 -9.81 5.38
CA LEU A 28 -5.46 -10.05 4.17
C LEU A 28 -6.39 -11.24 4.38
N VAL A 29 -7.69 -11.03 4.18
CA VAL A 29 -8.75 -12.03 4.41
C VAL A 29 -9.62 -12.21 3.16
N ASP A 30 -10.33 -13.33 3.03
CA ASP A 30 -11.34 -13.46 1.98
C ASP A 30 -12.51 -12.51 2.29
N PRO A 31 -12.85 -11.56 1.40
CA PRO A 31 -13.97 -10.64 1.65
C PRO A 31 -15.34 -11.29 1.80
N PHE A 32 -15.49 -12.57 1.42
CA PHE A 32 -16.75 -13.31 1.54
C PHE A 32 -16.81 -14.24 2.76
N ASP A 33 -15.75 -14.26 3.58
CA ASP A 33 -15.67 -15.04 4.81
C ASP A 33 -15.84 -14.11 6.01
N VAL A 34 -17.07 -14.05 6.54
CA VAL A 34 -17.44 -13.13 7.62
C VAL A 34 -16.71 -13.50 8.91
N GLU A 35 -16.57 -14.79 9.18
CA GLU A 35 -15.89 -15.34 10.34
C GLU A 35 -14.40 -14.99 10.32
N ALA A 36 -13.73 -15.09 9.17
CA ALA A 36 -12.34 -14.70 9.02
C ALA A 36 -12.13 -13.18 9.22
N ILE A 37 -13.04 -12.35 8.73
CA ILE A 37 -13.00 -10.88 8.94
C ILE A 37 -13.13 -10.58 10.44
N ALA A 38 -14.11 -11.16 11.11
CA ALA A 38 -14.35 -10.94 12.54
C ALA A 38 -13.14 -11.39 13.38
N ALA A 39 -12.61 -12.58 13.10
CA ALA A 39 -11.43 -13.11 13.79
C ALA A 39 -10.18 -12.24 13.59
N ALA A 40 -9.96 -11.72 12.37
CA ALA A 40 -8.83 -10.84 12.10
C ALA A 40 -8.94 -9.51 12.86
N ILE A 41 -10.13 -8.90 12.89
CA ILE A 41 -10.37 -7.67 13.67
C ILE A 41 -10.17 -7.95 15.17
N ASP A 42 -10.74 -9.03 15.69
CA ASP A 42 -10.61 -9.41 17.10
C ASP A 42 -9.14 -9.62 17.51
N THR A 43 -8.38 -10.31 16.67
CA THR A 43 -6.94 -10.55 16.88
C THR A 43 -6.18 -9.22 16.95
N VAL A 44 -6.44 -8.29 16.03
CA VAL A 44 -5.79 -6.97 16.01
C VAL A 44 -6.12 -6.13 17.25
N LEU A 45 -7.34 -6.24 17.77
CA LEU A 45 -7.79 -5.50 18.94
C LEU A 45 -7.20 -6.04 20.25
N HIS A 46 -7.00 -7.36 20.35
CA HIS A 46 -6.61 -8.01 21.60
C HIS A 46 -5.12 -8.40 21.67
N ASP A 47 -4.43 -8.57 20.54
CA ASP A 47 -2.98 -8.78 20.51
C ASP A 47 -2.24 -7.43 20.35
N SER A 48 -1.87 -6.83 21.47
CA SER A 48 -1.13 -5.57 21.52
C SER A 48 0.21 -5.60 20.77
N ARG A 49 0.88 -6.77 20.70
CA ARG A 49 2.16 -6.92 20.02
C ARG A 49 1.95 -6.92 18.51
N LEU A 50 0.98 -7.69 18.05
CA LEU A 50 0.58 -7.69 16.64
C LEU A 50 0.13 -6.28 16.22
N HIS A 51 -0.72 -5.63 17.02
CA HIS A 51 -1.17 -4.28 16.74
C HIS A 51 0.01 -3.33 16.52
N GLN A 52 0.95 -3.27 17.46
CA GLN A 52 2.12 -2.40 17.33
C GLN A 52 2.97 -2.75 16.10
N SER A 53 3.15 -4.04 15.81
CA SER A 53 3.86 -4.49 14.61
C SER A 53 3.19 -3.99 13.33
N LEU A 54 1.86 -4.10 13.24
CA LEU A 54 1.08 -3.64 12.08
C LEU A 54 1.09 -2.11 11.95
N VAL A 55 1.09 -1.36 13.06
CA VAL A 55 1.26 0.10 13.02
C VAL A 55 2.60 0.47 12.40
N GLN A 56 3.70 -0.12 12.87
CA GLN A 56 5.04 0.21 12.36
C GLN A 56 5.20 -0.20 10.89
N ALA A 57 4.74 -1.40 10.55
CA ALA A 57 4.76 -1.88 9.16
C ALA A 57 3.88 -1.00 8.26
N GLY A 58 2.70 -0.60 8.73
CA GLY A 58 1.78 0.29 8.03
C GLY A 58 2.40 1.65 7.73
N LEU A 59 3.00 2.30 8.72
CA LEU A 59 3.67 3.59 8.53
C LEU A 59 4.79 3.49 7.48
N ALA A 60 5.61 2.43 7.56
CA ALA A 60 6.67 2.19 6.59
C ALA A 60 6.15 1.90 5.17
N GLN A 61 5.10 1.08 5.05
CA GLN A 61 4.46 0.76 3.77
C GLN A 61 3.80 2.00 3.16
N GLY A 62 3.05 2.77 3.96
CA GLY A 62 2.37 3.97 3.51
C GLY A 62 3.33 5.03 2.98
N ALA A 63 4.51 5.18 3.60
CA ALA A 63 5.54 6.12 3.17
C ALA A 63 6.10 5.82 1.77
N GLN A 64 5.95 4.59 1.26
CA GLN A 64 6.41 4.23 -0.10
C GLN A 64 5.53 4.82 -1.20
N PHE A 65 4.27 5.15 -0.89
CA PHE A 65 3.29 5.67 -1.83
C PHE A 65 3.16 7.19 -1.66
N SER A 66 4.03 7.94 -2.33
CA SER A 66 4.05 9.40 -2.32
C SER A 66 3.67 9.97 -3.69
N TRP A 67 2.72 10.90 -3.72
CA TRP A 67 2.38 11.67 -4.92
C TRP A 67 3.60 12.41 -5.48
N THR A 68 4.44 12.96 -4.61
CA THR A 68 5.67 13.66 -5.02
C THR A 68 6.64 12.72 -5.72
N LYS A 69 6.81 11.49 -5.18
CA LYS A 69 7.66 10.47 -5.80
C LYS A 69 7.11 10.07 -7.19
N MET A 70 5.83 9.73 -7.25
CA MET A 70 5.17 9.33 -8.51
C MET A 70 5.25 10.44 -9.56
N ALA A 71 4.94 11.69 -9.19
CA ALA A 71 5.03 12.82 -10.11
C ALA A 71 6.46 13.05 -10.62
N GLY A 72 7.46 12.92 -9.75
CA GLY A 72 8.87 13.02 -10.13
C GLY A 72 9.28 11.94 -11.14
N GLU A 73 8.92 10.68 -10.89
CA GLU A 73 9.18 9.57 -11.80
C GLU A 73 8.48 9.76 -13.16
N LEU A 74 7.22 10.22 -13.14
CA LEU A 74 6.47 10.50 -14.37
C LEU A 74 7.09 11.64 -15.19
N VAL A 75 7.53 12.72 -14.54
CA VAL A 75 8.21 13.83 -15.21
C VAL A 75 9.51 13.37 -15.86
N GLN A 76 10.29 12.51 -15.20
CA GLN A 76 11.52 11.95 -15.78
C GLN A 76 11.22 11.15 -17.06
N ILE A 77 10.16 10.36 -17.08
CA ILE A 77 9.74 9.61 -18.26
C ILE A 77 9.36 10.57 -19.39
N TYR A 78 8.59 11.62 -19.12
CA TYR A 78 8.21 12.61 -20.13
C TYR A 78 9.42 13.37 -20.69
N GLN A 79 10.38 13.74 -19.83
CA GLN A 79 11.63 14.37 -20.25
C GLN A 79 12.46 13.45 -21.15
N LYS A 80 12.51 12.15 -20.83
CA LYS A 80 13.20 11.15 -21.65
C LYS A 80 12.59 11.05 -23.05
N LEU A 81 11.27 10.92 -23.14
CA LEU A 81 10.58 10.82 -24.42
C LEU A 81 10.74 12.09 -25.29
N LEU A 82 10.63 13.28 -24.69
CA LEU A 82 10.82 14.56 -25.40
C LEU A 82 12.26 14.80 -25.89
N THR A 83 13.25 14.12 -25.30
CA THR A 83 14.66 14.24 -25.71
C THR A 83 15.04 13.16 -26.73
N GLU A 84 14.41 12.00 -26.71
CA GLU A 84 14.61 10.91 -27.68
C GLU A 84 13.94 11.18 -29.05
N ASP A 85 12.82 11.91 -29.10
CA ASP A 85 12.11 12.26 -30.36
C ASP A 85 12.86 13.26 -31.26
N LYS A 86 13.98 13.84 -30.83
CA LYS A 86 14.78 14.78 -31.65
C LYS A 86 15.75 14.10 -32.63
N VAL A 87 15.78 12.78 -32.72
CA VAL A 87 16.77 12.05 -33.56
C VAL A 87 16.19 11.49 -34.86
N VAL A 88 14.87 11.58 -35.11
CA VAL A 88 14.26 11.11 -36.38
C VAL A 88 13.80 12.28 -37.24
N THR A 89 14.76 13.02 -37.82
CA THR A 89 14.54 13.80 -39.04
C THR A 89 15.77 13.68 -39.93
N GLU A 90 15.71 12.75 -40.89
CA GLU A 90 16.36 12.80 -42.21
C GLU A 90 15.31 12.41 -43.27
#